data_AF-A0A6N9ELU0-F1
#
_entry.id   AF-A0A6N9ELU0-F1
#
_cell.length_a   1.000
_cell.length_b   1.000
_cell.length_c   1.000
_cell.angle_alpha   90.00
_cell.angle_beta   90.00
_cell.angle_gamma   90.00
#
_symmetry.space_group_name_H-M   'P 1'
#
loop_
_entity.id
_entity.type
_entity.pdbx_description
1 polymer ?
#
loop_
_entity_poly.entity_id
_entity_poly.type
_entity_poly.pdbx_seq_one_letter_code
_entity_poly.pdbx_strand_id
1 'polypeptide(L)'
;MQRLRSLAGQDCPGDEDRLDLTGLASLSIDDAGTIEVDDALALESRAAGGWRLWIHVADPTALLSLTNPLTMEACRRGCSAYLSHGATPMFPQPLAQGVFSLRPGQRCRALSFWLDVDDDGHALDEGWIPSWVRLSTAVTYNDVDDLLGMAPPEEDNLLELHRITLHLNQERRAAGALCLEQPEARFRPMADGRIALEVLEPTPARQLVAECMVLAGQIAGRYGQRHGLPLPYRGQVASPLPSAQELAAFSP
;
A
#
# COMPACT_ATOMS: atom_id res chain seq x y z
N MET A 1 7.66 -21.65 -12.89
CA MET A 1 8.36 -20.99 -11.77
C MET A 1 9.77 -20.53 -12.14
N GLN A 2 10.70 -21.41 -12.54
CA GLN A 2 12.09 -21.01 -12.91
C GLN A 2 12.13 -19.91 -14.00
N ARG A 3 11.33 -20.05 -15.06
CA ARG A 3 11.20 -19.01 -16.11
C ARG A 3 10.77 -17.65 -15.55
N LEU A 4 9.79 -17.60 -14.64
CA LEU A 4 9.34 -16.32 -14.07
C LEU A 4 10.44 -15.69 -13.22
N ARG A 5 11.17 -16.51 -12.46
CA ARG A 5 12.30 -16.04 -11.65
C ARG A 5 13.44 -15.48 -12.50
N SER A 6 13.69 -16.03 -13.68
CA SER A 6 14.72 -15.49 -14.58
C SER A 6 14.34 -14.15 -15.21
N LEU A 7 13.05 -13.79 -15.25
CA LEU A 7 12.57 -12.50 -15.75
C LEU A 7 12.60 -11.39 -14.69
N ALA A 8 13.09 -11.68 -13.48
CA ALA A 8 13.22 -10.70 -12.42
C ALA A 8 14.16 -9.57 -12.85
N GLY A 9 13.64 -8.35 -12.87
CA GLY A 9 14.39 -7.16 -13.26
C GLY A 9 14.86 -7.13 -14.71
N GLN A 10 14.42 -8.04 -15.59
CA GLN A 10 14.70 -8.00 -17.03
C GLN A 10 13.54 -7.37 -17.78
N ASP A 11 13.79 -6.68 -18.89
CA ASP A 11 12.71 -6.15 -19.73
C ASP A 11 11.97 -7.30 -20.43
N CYS A 12 10.65 -7.16 -20.54
CA CYS A 12 9.75 -8.09 -21.22
C CYS A 12 8.87 -7.33 -22.22
N PRO A 13 8.27 -8.00 -23.21
CA PRO A 13 7.27 -7.38 -24.06
C PRO A 13 6.13 -6.80 -23.21
N GLY A 14 5.76 -5.53 -23.46
CA GLY A 14 4.81 -4.76 -22.66
C GLY A 14 5.43 -3.87 -21.59
N ASP A 15 6.77 -3.88 -21.44
CA ASP A 15 7.48 -2.98 -20.53
C ASP A 15 7.97 -1.69 -21.23
N GLU A 16 7.73 -1.51 -22.53
CA GLU A 16 8.25 -0.39 -23.33
C GLU A 16 7.76 0.99 -22.82
N ASP A 17 6.53 1.03 -22.30
CA ASP A 17 5.88 2.25 -21.81
C ASP A 17 6.07 2.46 -20.30
N ARG A 18 6.88 1.63 -19.63
CA ARG A 18 7.12 1.79 -18.19
C ARG A 18 8.03 2.98 -17.92
N LEU A 19 7.58 3.87 -17.04
CA LEU A 19 8.42 4.95 -16.53
C LEU A 19 9.53 4.40 -15.64
N ASP A 20 10.77 4.80 -15.89
CA ASP A 20 11.90 4.45 -15.02
C ASP A 20 11.95 5.38 -13.81
N LEU A 21 11.54 4.86 -12.65
CA LEU A 21 11.59 5.52 -11.35
C LEU A 21 12.66 4.89 -10.44
N THR A 22 13.60 4.12 -11.00
CA THR A 22 14.61 3.42 -10.19
C THR A 22 15.63 4.34 -9.52
N GLY A 23 15.69 5.61 -9.93
CA GLY A 23 16.49 6.65 -9.28
C GLY A 23 15.77 7.38 -8.13
N LEU A 24 14.47 7.15 -7.95
CA LEU A 24 13.68 7.81 -6.91
C LEU A 24 13.89 7.11 -5.56
N ALA A 25 14.16 7.89 -4.51
CA ALA A 25 14.36 7.35 -3.16
C ALA A 25 13.04 6.81 -2.59
N SER A 26 12.81 5.52 -2.81
CA SER A 26 11.58 4.82 -2.42
C SER A 26 11.83 3.94 -1.21
N LEU A 27 10.88 3.87 -0.29
CA LEU A 27 10.92 2.98 0.87
C LEU A 27 9.63 2.17 1.01
N SER A 28 9.73 0.96 1.56
CA SER A 28 8.56 0.26 2.09
C SER A 28 8.50 0.41 3.61
N ILE A 29 7.28 0.44 4.15
CA ILE A 29 7.00 0.55 5.58
C ILE A 29 6.07 -0.59 5.97
N ASP A 30 6.62 -1.61 6.62
CA ASP A 30 5.92 -2.87 6.85
C ASP A 30 6.07 -3.36 8.31
N ASP A 31 5.41 -4.47 8.64
CA ASP A 31 5.69 -5.20 9.88
C ASP A 31 7.10 -5.82 9.85
N ALA A 32 7.72 -5.93 11.02
CA ALA A 32 9.00 -6.63 11.16
C ALA A 32 8.87 -8.09 10.69
N GLY A 33 9.74 -8.48 9.76
CA GLY A 33 9.73 -9.83 9.16
C GLY A 33 8.84 -9.97 7.92
N THR A 34 8.28 -8.88 7.41
CA THR A 34 7.61 -8.86 6.10
C THR A 34 8.61 -9.19 5.00
N ILE A 35 8.23 -10.14 4.15
CA ILE A 35 9.03 -10.68 3.05
C ILE A 35 8.31 -10.60 1.70
N GLU A 36 7.00 -10.30 1.73
CA GLU A 36 6.15 -10.05 0.57
C GLU A 36 5.78 -8.56 0.64
N VAL A 37 6.68 -7.72 0.12
CA VAL A 37 6.46 -6.27 0.03
C VAL A 37 5.62 -5.99 -1.20
N ASP A 38 4.39 -5.54 -0.97
CA ASP A 38 3.40 -5.24 -2.01
C ASP A 38 3.43 -3.75 -2.41
N ASP A 39 3.84 -2.87 -1.50
CA ASP A 39 3.84 -1.43 -1.74
C ASP A 39 5.10 -0.70 -1.26
N ALA A 40 5.34 0.46 -1.85
CA ALA A 40 6.42 1.37 -1.48
C ALA A 40 6.02 2.82 -1.75
N LEU A 41 6.61 3.74 -1.01
CA LEU A 41 6.31 5.17 -1.05
C LEU A 41 7.56 5.97 -1.41
N ALA A 42 7.35 7.09 -2.09
CA ALA A 42 8.39 8.07 -2.32
C ALA A 42 7.79 9.48 -2.36
N LEU A 43 8.62 10.48 -2.07
CA LEU A 43 8.25 11.89 -2.14
C LEU A 43 9.33 12.64 -2.93
N GLU A 44 8.91 13.44 -3.91
CA GLU A 44 9.81 14.31 -4.66
C GLU A 44 9.31 15.75 -4.66
N SER A 45 10.23 16.71 -4.57
CA SER A 45 9.90 18.12 -4.70
C SER A 45 9.62 18.47 -6.16
N ARG A 46 8.63 19.34 -6.39
CA ARG A 46 8.24 19.75 -7.74
C ARG A 46 8.89 21.09 -8.08
N ALA A 47 9.31 21.24 -9.34
CA ALA A 47 9.93 22.49 -9.81
C ALA A 47 8.99 23.71 -9.70
N ALA A 48 7.67 23.48 -9.69
CA ALA A 48 6.65 24.52 -9.56
C ALA A 48 6.28 24.83 -8.08
N GLY A 49 6.95 24.22 -7.10
CA GLY A 49 6.56 24.24 -5.69
C GLY A 49 5.71 23.04 -5.30
N GLY A 50 5.66 22.74 -4.00
CA GLY A 50 5.02 21.57 -3.43
C GLY A 50 5.72 20.25 -3.75
N TRP A 51 4.95 19.17 -3.64
CA TRP A 51 5.47 17.80 -3.65
C TRP A 51 4.69 16.90 -4.58
N ARG A 52 5.34 15.86 -5.10
CA ARG A 52 4.68 14.70 -5.69
C ARG A 52 4.88 13.49 -4.78
N LEU A 53 3.78 12.99 -4.25
CA LEU A 53 3.70 11.71 -3.55
C LEU A 53 3.59 10.60 -4.60
N TRP A 54 4.48 9.63 -4.53
CA TRP A 54 4.44 8.39 -5.32
C TRP A 54 4.07 7.20 -4.44
N ILE A 55 3.19 6.36 -4.97
CA ILE A 55 2.73 5.12 -4.35
C ILE A 55 2.95 4.00 -5.37
N HIS A 56 3.92 3.13 -5.12
CA HIS A 56 4.29 2.02 -5.99
C HIS A 56 3.64 0.75 -5.48
N VAL A 57 2.83 0.09 -6.31
CA VAL A 57 2.23 -1.22 -5.99
C VAL A 57 2.86 -2.28 -6.90
N ALA A 58 3.27 -3.42 -6.33
CA ALA A 58 3.86 -4.52 -7.08
C ALA A 58 2.98 -4.95 -8.26
N ASP A 59 3.60 -5.20 -9.42
CA ASP A 59 2.88 -5.60 -10.63
C ASP A 59 3.22 -7.04 -11.06
N PRO A 60 2.64 -8.05 -10.39
CA PRO A 60 2.79 -9.45 -10.81
C PRO A 60 2.11 -9.72 -12.15
N THR A 61 1.13 -8.89 -12.54
CA THR A 61 0.34 -9.08 -13.76
C THR A 61 1.17 -8.88 -15.03
N ALA A 62 2.21 -8.06 -14.96
CA ALA A 62 3.19 -7.90 -16.03
C ALA A 62 3.86 -9.21 -16.50
N LEU A 63 3.91 -10.23 -15.63
CA LEU A 63 4.54 -11.52 -15.91
C LEU A 63 3.54 -12.66 -16.10
N LEU A 64 2.24 -12.36 -16.00
CA LEU A 64 1.17 -13.34 -15.98
C LEU A 64 0.12 -13.01 -17.05
N SER A 65 -0.19 -13.97 -17.91
CA SER A 65 -1.37 -13.88 -18.80
C SER A 65 -2.61 -14.43 -18.10
N LEU A 66 -3.80 -14.03 -18.58
CA LEU A 66 -5.08 -14.58 -18.09
C LEU A 66 -5.21 -16.10 -18.29
N THR A 67 -4.50 -16.65 -19.29
CA THR A 67 -4.48 -18.08 -19.60
C THR A 67 -3.43 -18.87 -18.81
N ASN A 68 -2.61 -18.20 -17.98
CA ASN A 68 -1.57 -18.84 -17.20
C ASN A 68 -2.19 -19.67 -16.06
N PRO A 69 -1.77 -20.94 -15.86
CA PRO A 69 -2.25 -21.76 -14.74
C PRO A 69 -2.08 -21.11 -13.36
N LEU A 70 -1.03 -20.30 -13.17
CA LEU A 70 -0.82 -19.54 -11.93
C LEU A 70 -1.90 -18.46 -11.74
N THR A 71 -2.30 -17.78 -12.81
CA THR A 71 -3.39 -16.81 -12.78
C THR A 71 -4.71 -17.49 -12.44
N MET A 72 -5.01 -18.62 -13.09
CA MET A 72 -6.22 -19.39 -12.80
C MET A 72 -6.28 -19.84 -11.33
N GLU A 73 -5.16 -20.32 -10.78
CA GLU A 73 -5.09 -20.71 -9.37
C GLU A 73 -5.20 -19.51 -8.42
N ALA A 74 -4.58 -18.38 -8.74
CA ALA A 74 -4.72 -17.15 -7.97
C ALA A 74 -6.18 -16.65 -7.96
N CYS A 75 -6.87 -16.65 -9.11
CA CYS A 75 -8.29 -16.35 -9.21
C CYS A 75 -9.16 -17.33 -8.39
N ARG A 76 -8.80 -18.62 -8.36
CA ARG A 76 -9.49 -19.63 -7.55
C ARG A 76 -9.32 -19.39 -6.04
N ARG A 77 -8.15 -18.90 -5.61
CA ARG A 77 -7.86 -18.58 -4.20
C ARG A 77 -8.46 -17.24 -3.77
N GLY A 78 -8.47 -16.24 -4.65
CA GLY A 78 -9.00 -14.89 -4.41
C GLY A 78 -8.10 -14.02 -3.52
N CYS A 79 -7.54 -14.56 -2.44
CA CYS A 79 -6.63 -13.85 -1.54
C CYS A 79 -5.64 -14.80 -0.84
N SER A 80 -4.62 -14.23 -0.20
CA SER A 80 -3.78 -14.93 0.79
C SER A 80 -4.56 -15.06 2.10
N ALA A 81 -4.51 -16.23 2.74
CA ALA A 81 -5.13 -16.45 4.05
C ALA A 81 -4.06 -16.41 5.14
N TYR A 82 -4.18 -15.46 6.08
CA TYR A 82 -3.27 -15.31 7.22
C TYR A 82 -3.90 -15.93 8.47
N LEU A 83 -3.30 -17.00 8.98
CA LEU A 83 -3.75 -17.76 10.14
C LEU A 83 -2.74 -17.64 11.28
N SER A 84 -3.16 -17.96 12.51
CA SER A 84 -2.30 -17.89 13.70
C SER A 84 -1.05 -18.77 13.62
N HIS A 85 -1.04 -19.81 12.79
CA HIS A 85 0.09 -20.73 12.62
C HIS A 85 0.83 -20.56 11.29
N GLY A 86 0.49 -19.54 10.49
CA GLY A 86 1.15 -19.25 9.22
C GLY A 86 0.20 -18.73 8.15
N ALA A 87 0.77 -18.49 6.96
CA ALA A 87 0.02 -18.00 5.81
C ALA A 87 -0.17 -19.08 4.74
N THR A 88 -1.32 -19.09 4.11
CA THR A 88 -1.56 -19.79 2.83
C THR A 88 -1.58 -18.73 1.73
N PRO A 89 -0.46 -18.51 1.02
CA PRO A 89 -0.35 -17.40 0.08
C PRO A 89 -1.17 -17.63 -1.19
N MET A 90 -1.62 -16.55 -1.82
CA MET A 90 -2.34 -16.58 -3.11
C MET A 90 -1.46 -17.15 -4.23
N PHE A 91 -0.18 -16.76 -4.26
CA PHE A 91 0.81 -17.28 -5.18
C PHE A 91 1.77 -18.27 -4.48
N PRO A 92 2.48 -19.13 -5.23
CA PRO A 92 3.57 -19.91 -4.66
C PRO A 92 4.59 -19.01 -3.98
N GLN A 93 4.96 -19.36 -2.75
CA GLN A 93 5.84 -18.56 -1.89
C GLN A 93 7.15 -18.07 -2.57
N PRO A 94 7.88 -18.89 -3.37
CA PRO A 94 9.10 -18.42 -4.04
C PRO A 94 8.86 -17.36 -5.12
N LEU A 95 7.64 -17.19 -5.60
CA LEU A 95 7.26 -16.14 -6.54
C LEU A 95 6.76 -14.90 -5.79
N ALA A 96 5.90 -15.08 -4.79
CA ALA A 96 5.37 -14.02 -3.94
C ALA A 96 6.50 -13.21 -3.29
N GLN A 97 7.45 -13.89 -2.63
CA GLN A 97 8.63 -13.29 -1.99
C GLN A 97 9.75 -12.93 -2.98
N GLY A 98 9.52 -13.19 -4.25
CA GLY A 98 10.52 -13.16 -5.30
C GLY A 98 10.20 -12.09 -6.32
N VAL A 99 9.80 -12.54 -7.49
CA VAL A 99 9.60 -11.67 -8.66
C VAL A 99 8.29 -10.84 -8.58
N PHE A 100 7.38 -11.19 -7.66
CA PHE A 100 6.13 -10.47 -7.44
C PHE A 100 6.18 -9.46 -6.30
N SER A 101 7.30 -9.38 -5.57
CA SER A 101 7.48 -8.42 -4.48
C SER A 101 8.45 -7.30 -4.88
N LEU A 102 8.22 -6.11 -4.32
CA LEU A 102 9.14 -4.97 -4.41
C LEU A 102 10.36 -5.20 -3.51
N ARG A 103 11.36 -5.91 -4.04
CA ARG A 103 12.56 -6.27 -3.25
C ARG A 103 13.54 -5.10 -3.16
N PRO A 104 14.01 -4.74 -1.95
CA PRO A 104 15.03 -3.71 -1.77
C PRO A 104 16.29 -3.93 -2.62
N GLY A 105 16.79 -2.85 -3.22
CA GLY A 105 17.97 -2.86 -4.10
C GLY A 105 17.78 -3.55 -5.45
N GLN A 106 16.61 -4.13 -5.74
CA GLN A 106 16.31 -4.81 -7.00
C GLN A 106 15.42 -3.95 -7.89
N ARG A 107 15.62 -4.02 -9.22
CA ARG A 107 14.71 -3.40 -10.19
C ARG A 107 13.41 -4.23 -10.25
N CYS A 108 12.30 -3.63 -9.85
CA CYS A 108 10.99 -4.29 -9.70
C CYS A 108 9.93 -3.59 -10.56
N ARG A 109 8.96 -4.36 -11.05
CA ARG A 109 7.82 -3.82 -11.79
C ARG A 109 6.75 -3.34 -10.81
N ALA A 110 6.24 -2.15 -11.04
CA ALA A 110 5.15 -1.60 -10.26
C ALA A 110 4.08 -0.96 -11.15
N LEU A 111 2.88 -0.81 -10.60
CA LEU A 111 1.94 0.23 -11.01
C LEU A 111 2.11 1.37 -10.02
N SER A 112 2.54 2.53 -10.52
CA SER A 112 2.77 3.71 -9.68
C SER A 112 1.62 4.67 -9.80
N PHE A 113 1.08 5.08 -8.66
CA PHE A 113 0.11 6.15 -8.52
C PHE A 113 0.85 7.38 -8.02
N TRP A 114 0.39 8.56 -8.40
CA TRP A 114 0.95 9.80 -7.91
C TRP A 114 -0.12 10.84 -7.61
N LEU A 115 0.20 11.71 -6.65
CA LEU A 115 -0.55 12.89 -6.29
C LEU A 115 0.41 14.08 -6.18
N ASP A 116 0.14 15.11 -6.98
CA ASP A 116 0.74 16.42 -6.83
C ASP A 116 0.00 17.20 -5.75
N VAL A 117 0.76 17.78 -4.81
CA VAL A 117 0.24 18.69 -3.80
C VAL A 117 0.98 20.02 -3.82
N ASP A 118 0.34 21.08 -3.36
CA ASP A 118 1.00 22.36 -3.09
C ASP A 118 1.79 22.31 -1.77
N ASP A 119 2.42 23.42 -1.38
CA ASP A 119 3.19 23.52 -0.14
C ASP A 119 2.30 23.31 1.12
N ASP A 120 1.02 23.66 1.04
CA ASP A 120 0.06 23.48 2.12
C ASP A 120 -0.48 22.04 2.21
N GLY A 121 -0.28 21.23 1.17
CA GLY A 121 -0.70 19.83 1.10
C GLY A 121 -2.00 19.59 0.33
N HIS A 122 -2.56 20.62 -0.31
CA HIS A 122 -3.77 20.48 -1.10
C HIS A 122 -3.49 19.75 -2.41
N ALA A 123 -4.37 18.80 -2.76
CA ALA A 123 -4.30 18.06 -4.01
C ALA A 123 -4.44 18.98 -5.24
N LEU A 124 -3.50 18.86 -6.17
CA LEU A 124 -3.45 19.63 -7.41
C LEU A 124 -3.78 18.78 -8.64
N ASP A 125 -3.10 17.65 -8.79
CA ASP A 125 -3.27 16.73 -9.91
C ASP A 125 -2.91 15.30 -9.48
N GLU A 126 -3.40 14.30 -10.21
CA GLU A 126 -3.19 12.90 -9.87
C GLU A 126 -3.13 12.02 -11.12
N GLY A 127 -2.52 10.86 -10.97
CA GLY A 127 -2.50 9.89 -12.05
C GLY A 127 -1.87 8.56 -11.66
N TRP A 128 -1.68 7.72 -12.67
CA TRP A 128 -1.00 6.44 -12.52
C TRP A 128 -0.23 6.09 -13.79
N ILE A 129 0.80 5.26 -13.65
CA ILE A 129 1.62 4.78 -14.76
C ILE A 129 2.30 3.44 -14.40
N PRO A 130 2.39 2.48 -15.33
CA PRO A 130 3.30 1.34 -15.18
C PRO A 130 4.74 1.84 -15.03
N SER A 131 5.52 1.25 -14.13
CA SER A 131 6.86 1.73 -13.85
C SER A 131 7.85 0.62 -13.51
N TRP A 132 9.12 1.01 -13.53
CA TRP A 132 10.22 0.32 -12.89
C TRP A 132 10.63 1.09 -11.63
N VAL A 133 10.78 0.39 -10.51
CA VAL A 133 11.18 0.97 -9.23
C VAL A 133 12.34 0.20 -8.63
N ARG A 134 13.08 0.86 -7.73
CA ARG A 134 14.11 0.22 -6.91
C ARG A 134 14.04 0.82 -5.52
N LEU A 135 13.59 0.03 -4.54
CA LEU A 135 13.50 0.49 -3.17
C LEU A 135 14.91 0.72 -2.62
N SER A 136 15.12 1.91 -2.06
CA SER A 136 16.34 2.30 -1.35
C SER A 136 16.40 1.58 0.00
N THR A 137 15.27 1.51 0.69
CA THR A 137 15.20 1.04 2.09
C THR A 137 13.91 0.28 2.32
N ALA A 138 13.94 -0.69 3.23
CA ALA A 138 12.75 -1.25 3.87
C ALA A 138 12.86 -0.97 5.36
N VAL A 139 11.85 -0.31 5.92
CA VAL A 139 11.80 0.07 7.33
C VAL A 139 10.56 -0.55 7.98
N THR A 140 10.60 -0.73 9.29
CA THR A 140 9.42 -1.18 10.01
C THR A 140 8.54 -0.01 10.41
N TYR A 141 7.26 -0.28 10.66
CA TYR A 141 6.38 0.73 11.26
C TYR A 141 6.96 1.34 12.55
N ASN A 142 7.58 0.53 13.41
CA ASN A 142 8.17 1.01 14.65
C ASN A 142 9.34 1.97 14.38
N ASP A 143 10.19 1.65 13.38
CA ASP A 143 11.29 2.55 13.00
C ASP A 143 10.74 3.90 12.53
N VAL A 144 9.67 3.89 11.73
CA VAL A 144 9.03 5.11 11.25
C VAL A 144 8.38 5.88 12.40
N ASP A 145 7.64 5.22 13.29
CA ASP A 145 7.03 5.86 14.45
C ASP A 145 8.10 6.54 15.35
N ASP A 146 9.23 5.88 15.56
CA ASP A 146 10.37 6.44 16.29
C ASP A 146 10.97 7.67 15.56
N LEU A 147 11.17 7.59 14.25
CA LEU A 147 11.67 8.70 13.42
C LEU A 147 10.70 9.89 13.42
N LEU A 148 9.39 9.65 13.32
CA LEU A 148 8.37 10.68 13.39
C LEU A 148 8.33 11.36 14.77
N GLY A 149 8.60 10.61 15.84
CA GLY A 149 8.69 11.15 17.20
C GLY A 149 9.95 11.98 17.45
N MET A 150 11.09 11.58 16.85
CA MET A 150 12.36 12.31 16.98
C MET A 150 12.47 13.52 16.04
N ALA A 151 11.83 13.45 14.87
CA ALA A 151 11.90 14.45 13.80
C ALA A 151 13.33 14.90 13.45
N PRO A 152 14.23 13.97 13.07
CA PRO A 152 15.59 14.32 12.69
C PRO A 152 15.61 15.09 11.34
N PRO A 153 16.49 16.10 11.18
CA PRO A 153 16.57 16.89 9.94
C PRO A 153 16.93 16.07 8.70
N GLU A 154 17.57 14.92 8.86
CA GLU A 154 17.99 14.07 7.74
C GLU A 154 16.80 13.33 7.08
N GLU A 155 15.64 13.27 7.74
CA GLU A 155 14.43 12.55 7.29
C GLU A 155 13.31 13.52 6.86
N ASP A 156 13.68 14.70 6.33
CA ASP A 156 12.73 15.74 5.88
C ASP A 156 11.63 15.18 4.95
N ASN A 157 11.97 14.28 4.03
CA ASN A 157 10.99 13.69 3.11
C ASN A 157 9.96 12.81 3.83
N LEU A 158 10.37 12.06 4.86
CA LEU A 158 9.45 11.22 5.63
C LEU A 158 8.52 12.06 6.50
N LEU A 159 9.05 13.14 7.09
CA LEU A 159 8.27 14.10 7.87
C LEU A 159 7.25 14.84 7.00
N GLU A 160 7.65 15.28 5.80
CA GLU A 160 6.73 15.91 4.84
C GLU A 160 5.70 14.91 4.30
N LEU A 161 6.09 13.66 4.04
CA LEU A 161 5.16 12.59 3.66
C LEU A 161 4.10 12.37 4.75
N HIS A 162 4.51 12.34 6.02
CA HIS A 162 3.60 12.23 7.14
C HIS A 162 2.68 13.45 7.24
N ARG A 163 3.19 14.68 7.06
CA ARG A 163 2.39 15.90 7.05
C ARG A 163 1.31 15.87 5.96
N ILE A 164 1.67 15.47 4.74
CA ILE A 164 0.75 15.37 3.60
C ILE A 164 -0.33 14.32 3.89
N THR A 165 0.04 13.13 4.35
CA THR A 165 -0.92 12.06 4.65
C THR A 165 -1.85 12.41 5.81
N LEU A 166 -1.37 13.14 6.82
CA LEU A 166 -2.23 13.70 7.87
C LEU A 166 -3.25 14.68 7.31
N HIS A 167 -2.84 15.59 6.42
CA HIS A 167 -3.76 16.53 5.77
C HIS A 167 -4.82 15.80 4.93
N LEU A 168 -4.41 14.83 4.11
CA LEU A 168 -5.34 14.00 3.32
C LEU A 168 -6.35 13.26 4.21
N ASN A 169 -5.90 12.72 5.33
CA ASN A 169 -6.76 12.06 6.29
C ASN A 169 -7.80 13.03 6.89
N GLN A 170 -7.37 14.24 7.26
CA GLN A 170 -8.25 15.27 7.81
C GLN A 170 -9.31 15.70 6.79
N GLU A 171 -8.93 15.96 5.55
CA GLU A 171 -9.85 16.27 4.44
C GLU A 171 -10.86 15.14 4.23
N ARG A 172 -10.40 13.88 4.22
CA ARG A 172 -11.26 12.72 4.07
C ARG A 172 -12.24 12.57 5.23
N ARG A 173 -11.82 12.81 6.47
CA ARG A 173 -12.70 12.82 7.66
C ARG A 173 -13.70 13.97 7.60
N ALA A 174 -13.28 15.16 7.20
CA ALA A 174 -14.16 16.32 7.00
C ALA A 174 -15.22 16.07 5.91
N ALA A 175 -14.87 15.28 4.88
CA ALA A 175 -15.80 14.81 3.85
C ALA A 175 -16.74 13.67 4.32
N GLY A 176 -16.73 13.32 5.61
CA GLY A 176 -17.65 12.36 6.22
C GLY A 176 -17.14 10.93 6.30
N ALA A 177 -15.85 10.68 6.08
CA ALA A 177 -15.30 9.34 6.27
C ALA A 177 -15.29 8.95 7.75
N LEU A 178 -15.81 7.75 8.03
CA LEU A 178 -15.81 7.16 9.35
C LEU A 178 -14.53 6.36 9.55
N CYS A 179 -13.85 6.59 10.67
CA CYS A 179 -12.70 5.82 11.09
C CYS A 179 -13.08 4.98 12.32
N LEU A 180 -13.31 3.68 12.10
CA LEU A 180 -13.64 2.72 13.14
C LEU A 180 -12.36 1.99 13.56
N GLU A 181 -11.47 2.71 14.23
CA GLU A 181 -10.22 2.14 14.75
C GLU A 181 -10.57 1.20 15.92
N GLN A 182 -10.23 -0.08 15.77
CA GLN A 182 -10.32 -1.08 16.83
C GLN A 182 -8.95 -1.75 16.99
N PRO A 183 -8.48 -2.01 18.22
CA PRO A 183 -7.26 -2.76 18.42
C PRO A 183 -7.35 -4.14 17.77
N GLU A 184 -6.32 -4.52 17.02
CA GLU A 184 -6.25 -5.82 16.38
C GLU A 184 -5.44 -6.81 17.24
N ALA A 185 -5.98 -8.00 17.46
CA ALA A 185 -5.28 -9.06 18.19
C ALA A 185 -4.58 -10.03 17.22
N ARG A 186 -3.27 -10.20 17.37
CA ARG A 186 -2.47 -11.21 16.67
C ARG A 186 -1.94 -12.28 17.62
N PHE A 187 -2.11 -13.53 17.23
CA PHE A 187 -1.57 -14.68 17.96
C PHE A 187 -0.29 -15.15 17.29
N ARG A 188 0.83 -15.15 18.04
CA ARG A 188 2.13 -15.62 17.54
C ARG A 188 2.59 -16.87 18.27
N PRO A 189 2.89 -17.97 17.57
CA PRO A 189 3.50 -19.14 18.18
C PRO A 189 4.94 -18.81 18.60
N MET A 190 5.28 -19.16 19.84
CA MET A 190 6.62 -19.01 20.41
C MET A 190 7.42 -20.29 20.25
N ALA A 191 8.75 -20.18 20.30
CA ALA A 191 9.67 -21.31 20.16
C ALA A 191 9.49 -22.41 21.24
N ASP A 192 8.93 -22.06 22.39
CA ASP A 192 8.64 -22.97 23.50
C ASP A 192 7.24 -23.62 23.43
N GLY A 193 6.50 -23.39 22.33
CA GLY A 193 5.16 -23.92 22.12
C GLY A 193 4.03 -23.09 22.74
N ARG A 194 4.33 -21.98 23.44
CA ARG A 194 3.30 -21.03 23.89
C ARG A 194 2.77 -20.17 22.74
N ILE A 195 1.62 -19.56 22.93
CA ILE A 195 1.07 -18.56 22.02
C ILE A 195 1.14 -17.20 22.72
N ALA A 196 1.85 -16.25 22.11
CA ALA A 196 1.84 -14.86 22.54
C ALA A 196 0.65 -14.12 21.90
N LEU A 197 -0.01 -13.28 22.69
CA LEU A 197 -0.96 -12.29 22.18
C LEU A 197 -0.24 -10.98 22.00
N GLU A 198 -0.29 -10.45 20.79
CA GLU A 198 0.15 -9.10 20.45
C GLU A 198 -1.10 -8.28 20.11
N VAL A 199 -1.25 -7.12 20.74
CA VAL A 199 -2.32 -6.17 20.43
C VAL A 199 -1.69 -5.07 19.60
N LEU A 200 -2.18 -4.89 18.38
CA LEU A 200 -1.77 -3.83 17.48
C LEU A 200 -2.70 -2.64 17.66
N GLU A 201 -2.11 -1.55 18.11
CA GLU A 201 -2.76 -0.25 18.19
C GLU A 201 -2.54 0.53 16.88
N PRO A 202 -3.45 1.44 16.52
CA PRO A 202 -3.19 2.42 15.47
C PRO A 202 -1.95 3.26 15.79
N THR A 203 -1.06 3.43 14.82
CA THR A 203 0.13 4.27 14.94
C THR A 203 0.24 5.26 13.78
N PRO A 204 0.95 6.39 13.93
CA PRO A 204 1.16 7.35 12.85
C PRO A 204 1.70 6.72 11.56
N ALA A 205 2.69 5.83 11.65
CA ALA A 205 3.25 5.13 10.50
C ALA A 205 2.22 4.24 9.79
N ARG A 206 1.36 3.53 10.55
CA ARG A 206 0.26 2.73 9.99
C ARG A 206 -0.79 3.59 9.30
N GLN A 207 -1.14 4.71 9.92
CA GLN A 207 -2.10 5.66 9.36
C GLN A 207 -1.57 6.29 8.06
N LEU A 208 -0.28 6.63 8.01
CA LEU A 208 0.41 7.14 6.83
C LEU A 208 0.28 6.15 5.66
N VAL A 209 0.68 4.89 5.86
CA VAL A 209 0.58 3.86 4.81
C VAL A 209 -0.87 3.61 4.42
N ALA A 210 -1.78 3.52 5.39
CA ALA A 210 -3.20 3.31 5.13
C ALA A 210 -3.80 4.44 4.27
N GLU A 211 -3.46 5.70 4.53
CA GLU A 211 -3.95 6.84 3.75
C GLU A 211 -3.38 6.83 2.32
N CYS A 212 -2.10 6.47 2.15
CA CYS A 212 -1.52 6.26 0.82
C CYS A 212 -2.25 5.16 0.03
N MET A 213 -2.57 4.03 0.67
CA MET A 213 -3.29 2.94 0.01
C MET A 213 -4.73 3.32 -0.34
N VAL A 214 -5.41 4.08 0.52
CA VAL A 214 -6.72 4.67 0.21
C VAL A 214 -6.63 5.59 -1.00
N LEU A 215 -5.63 6.47 -1.05
CA LEU A 215 -5.40 7.38 -2.16
C LEU A 215 -5.16 6.63 -3.49
N ALA A 216 -4.30 5.61 -3.51
CA ALA A 216 -4.07 4.78 -4.70
C ALA A 216 -5.38 4.14 -5.21
N GLY A 217 -6.17 3.56 -4.30
CA GLY A 217 -7.47 2.97 -4.64
C GLY A 217 -8.46 4.01 -5.18
N GLN A 218 -8.47 5.22 -4.63
CA GLN A 218 -9.30 6.32 -5.13
C GLN A 218 -8.88 6.78 -6.52
N ILE A 219 -7.58 6.96 -6.78
CA ILE A 219 -7.06 7.35 -8.10
C ILE A 219 -7.46 6.30 -9.14
N ALA A 220 -7.25 5.01 -8.84
CA ALA A 220 -7.67 3.91 -9.72
C ALA A 220 -9.19 3.91 -9.97
N GLY A 221 -9.98 4.07 -8.92
CA GLY A 221 -11.45 4.13 -9.00
C GLY A 221 -11.95 5.29 -9.86
N ARG A 222 -11.42 6.50 -9.63
CA ARG A 222 -11.74 7.70 -10.42
C ARG A 222 -11.30 7.57 -11.87
N TYR A 223 -10.13 6.99 -12.13
CA TYR A 223 -9.65 6.73 -13.48
C TYR A 223 -10.57 5.77 -14.22
N GLY A 224 -10.95 4.65 -13.59
CA GLY A 224 -11.87 3.68 -14.16
C GLY A 224 -13.25 4.28 -14.48
N GLN A 225 -13.80 5.10 -13.57
CA GLN A 225 -15.06 5.80 -13.80
C GLN A 225 -14.98 6.78 -15.00
N ARG A 226 -13.92 7.61 -15.04
CA ARG A 226 -13.72 8.59 -16.13
C ARG A 226 -13.62 7.95 -17.51
N HIS A 227 -13.05 6.75 -17.60
CA HIS A 227 -12.80 6.06 -18.87
C HIS A 227 -13.78 4.92 -19.16
N GLY A 228 -14.79 4.70 -18.30
CA GLY A 228 -15.76 3.61 -18.48
C GLY A 228 -15.14 2.21 -18.40
N LEU A 229 -14.07 2.04 -17.62
CA LEU A 229 -13.39 0.76 -17.48
C LEU A 229 -14.08 -0.11 -16.42
N PRO A 230 -14.38 -1.39 -16.73
CA PRO A 230 -14.91 -2.31 -15.73
C PRO A 230 -13.81 -2.71 -14.75
N LEU A 231 -13.86 -2.17 -13.53
CA LEU A 231 -12.96 -2.49 -12.43
C LEU A 231 -13.73 -3.14 -11.26
N PRO A 232 -13.08 -3.99 -10.43
CA PRO A 232 -13.67 -4.43 -9.17
C PRO A 232 -13.72 -3.25 -8.19
N TYR A 233 -14.92 -2.79 -7.86
CA TYR A 233 -15.13 -1.74 -6.86
C TYR A 233 -15.36 -2.32 -5.47
N ARG A 234 -14.75 -1.71 -4.45
CA ARG A 234 -15.08 -1.94 -3.05
C ARG A 234 -16.15 -0.95 -2.62
N GLY A 235 -17.38 -1.43 -2.48
CA GLY A 235 -18.51 -0.64 -2.00
C GLY A 235 -18.89 -0.97 -0.55
N GLN A 236 -19.43 0.01 0.16
CA GLN A 236 -20.10 -0.18 1.43
C GLN A 236 -21.53 0.35 1.29
N VAL A 237 -22.52 -0.53 1.46
CA VAL A 237 -23.92 -0.13 1.41
C VAL A 237 -24.23 0.68 2.66
N ALA A 238 -25.02 1.74 2.51
CA ALA A 238 -25.48 2.53 3.66
C ALA A 238 -26.24 1.62 4.64
N SER A 239 -25.85 1.66 5.90
CA SER A 239 -26.62 1.00 6.96
C SER A 239 -27.93 1.77 7.18
N PRO A 240 -29.05 1.09 7.45
CA PRO A 240 -30.24 1.78 7.95
C PRO A 240 -29.84 2.49 9.25
N LEU A 241 -30.11 3.80 9.31
CA LEU A 241 -29.85 4.56 10.53
C LEU A 241 -30.84 4.09 11.61
N PRO A 242 -30.38 3.89 12.85
CA PRO A 242 -31.28 3.59 13.96
C PRO A 242 -32.31 4.72 14.11
N SER A 243 -33.54 4.34 14.43
CA SER A 243 -34.62 5.28 14.73
C SER A 243 -34.26 6.18 15.91
N ALA A 244 -34.92 7.35 16.01
CA ALA A 244 -34.76 8.23 17.16
C ALA A 244 -35.06 7.52 18.49
N GLN A 245 -35.95 6.54 18.50
CA GLN A 245 -36.28 5.74 19.66
C GLN A 245 -35.17 4.75 20.03
N GLU A 246 -34.54 4.10 19.04
CA GLU A 246 -33.38 3.24 19.26
C GLU A 246 -32.19 4.05 19.78
N LEU A 247 -31.90 5.21 19.18
CA LEU A 247 -30.84 6.12 19.66
C LEU A 247 -31.09 6.60 21.09
N ALA A 248 -32.35 6.91 21.45
CA ALA A 248 -32.71 7.30 22.81
C ALA A 248 -32.50 6.15 23.82
N ALA A 249 -32.66 4.90 23.41
CA ALA A 249 -32.39 3.72 24.24
C ALA A 249 -30.89 3.43 24.44
N PHE A 250 -30.02 3.97 23.57
CA PHE A 250 -28.55 3.92 23.67
C PHE A 250 -27.94 5.11 24.42
N SER A 251 -28.75 6.00 25.00
CA SER A 251 -28.22 7.05 25.86
C SER A 251 -27.57 6.43 27.11
N PRO A 252 -26.32 6.81 27.46
CA PRO A 252 -25.58 6.24 28.59
C PRO A 252 -26.25 6.49 29.94
#